data_AF-A0A553PFB7-F1
#
_entry.id   AF-A0A553PFB7-F1
#
_cell.length_a   1.000
_cell.length_b   1.000
_cell.length_c   1.000
_cell.angle_alpha   90.00
_cell.angle_beta   90.00
_cell.angle_gamma   90.00
#
_symmetry.space_group_name_H-M   'P 1'
#
loop_
_entity.id
_entity.type
_entity.pdbx_description
1 polymer ?
#
loop_
_entity_poly.entity_id
_entity_poly.type
_entity_poly.pdbx_seq_one_letter_code
_entity_poly.pdbx_strand_id
1 'polypeptide(L)'
;MGISRDHWHKRRATGGKRAPIRGKRKFELARPAAMTKLGPQRIHTVRVRGGNKKYRALRLDTGNFSWASESIARKTRIIDIVYNACNNELVRTKTLVKNAIVIIDATPFRQWYEAHYALPLGHKKGQKSGGGETDEAVSLKNKSKKTQKKFAERQKVGKIEQGVEDQFVSGRVLASISSRPGQCGRADGYILEGKELEFYLRKIKAKKGR
;
A
#
# COMPACT_ATOMS: atom_id res chain seq x y z
N MET A 1 32.45 -2.77 -16.51
CA MET A 1 30.98 -2.65 -16.75
C MET A 1 30.25 -3.70 -15.94
N GLY A 2 29.22 -3.33 -15.17
CA GLY A 2 28.53 -4.26 -14.27
C GLY A 2 27.48 -5.16 -14.94
N ILE A 3 26.30 -5.24 -14.32
CA ILE A 3 25.16 -6.02 -14.81
C ILE A 3 24.70 -5.47 -16.17
N SER A 4 24.38 -6.35 -17.10
CA SER A 4 23.96 -6.02 -18.46
C SER A 4 22.58 -6.59 -18.77
N ARG A 5 21.79 -5.85 -19.56
CA ARG A 5 20.43 -6.20 -20.01
C ARG A 5 20.39 -6.68 -21.45
N ASP A 6 21.55 -6.96 -22.04
CA ASP A 6 21.58 -7.57 -23.36
C ASP A 6 20.94 -8.96 -23.33
N HIS A 7 20.47 -9.43 -24.48
CA HIS A 7 19.86 -10.76 -24.60
C HIS A 7 20.83 -11.80 -25.20
N TRP A 8 21.95 -11.35 -25.76
CA TRP A 8 22.87 -12.20 -26.53
C TRP A 8 23.81 -13.02 -25.65
N HIS A 9 23.94 -12.69 -24.35
CA HIS A 9 24.61 -13.57 -23.38
C HIS A 9 23.81 -14.85 -23.04
N LYS A 10 22.52 -14.94 -23.42
CA LYS A 10 21.70 -16.15 -23.26
C LYS A 10 21.79 -17.07 -24.48
N ARG A 11 21.41 -18.34 -24.30
CA ARG A 11 21.32 -19.32 -25.40
C ARG A 11 20.25 -18.93 -26.42
N ARG A 12 20.34 -19.47 -27.63
CA ARG A 12 19.27 -19.40 -28.63
C ARG A 12 18.06 -20.21 -28.17
N ALA A 13 16.90 -19.97 -28.80
CA ALA A 13 15.71 -20.79 -28.59
C ALA A 13 15.98 -22.28 -28.90
N THR A 14 16.85 -22.56 -29.87
CA THR A 14 17.32 -23.92 -30.21
C THR A 14 18.32 -24.51 -29.20
N GLY A 15 18.68 -23.80 -28.12
CA GLY A 15 19.68 -24.24 -27.14
C GLY A 15 21.13 -23.96 -27.52
N GLY A 16 21.41 -23.59 -28.78
CA GLY A 16 22.75 -23.26 -29.26
C GLY A 16 23.40 -22.10 -28.50
N LYS A 17 24.71 -22.23 -28.18
CA LYS A 17 25.50 -21.17 -27.56
C LYS A 17 25.73 -20.03 -28.55
N ARG A 18 25.65 -18.78 -28.09
CA ARG A 18 25.95 -17.58 -28.90
C ARG A 18 27.36 -17.09 -28.59
N ALA A 19 28.16 -16.87 -29.62
CA ALA A 19 29.42 -16.16 -29.47
C ALA A 19 29.15 -14.66 -29.22
N PRO A 20 29.81 -14.01 -28.23
CA PRO A 20 29.70 -12.58 -28.04
C PRO A 20 30.19 -11.80 -29.27
N ILE A 21 29.33 -10.94 -29.84
CA ILE A 21 29.66 -10.14 -31.03
C ILE A 21 30.46 -8.86 -30.70
N ARG A 22 30.40 -8.40 -29.44
CA ARG A 22 31.02 -7.17 -28.96
C ARG A 22 31.11 -7.17 -27.44
N GLY A 23 31.92 -6.27 -26.89
CA GLY A 23 31.90 -5.96 -25.46
C GLY A 23 30.58 -5.31 -25.01
N LYS A 24 30.29 -5.40 -23.70
CA LYS A 24 29.11 -4.75 -23.09
C LYS A 24 29.05 -3.27 -23.47
N ARG A 25 27.85 -2.69 -23.61
CA ARG A 25 27.70 -1.25 -23.93
C ARG A 25 27.00 -0.48 -22.80
N LYS A 26 27.33 0.81 -22.66
CA LYS A 26 26.76 1.67 -21.60
C LYS A 26 25.23 1.73 -21.64
N PHE A 27 24.58 1.67 -22.80
CA PHE A 27 23.11 1.68 -22.87
C PHE A 27 22.45 0.38 -22.40
N GLU A 28 23.19 -0.74 -22.39
CA GLU A 28 22.73 -2.04 -21.89
C GLU A 28 22.85 -2.14 -20.36
N LEU A 29 23.40 -1.12 -19.69
CA LEU A 29 23.65 -1.16 -18.24
C LEU A 29 22.38 -1.43 -17.43
N ALA A 30 22.52 -2.28 -16.41
CA ALA A 30 21.59 -2.44 -15.31
C ALA A 30 22.24 -1.98 -14.00
N ARG A 31 21.42 -1.84 -12.96
CA ARG A 31 21.86 -1.44 -11.61
C ARG A 31 21.36 -2.45 -10.59
N PRO A 32 22.04 -2.61 -9.45
CA PRO A 32 21.55 -3.41 -8.33
C PRO A 32 20.13 -3.02 -7.91
N ALA A 33 19.39 -4.00 -7.37
CA ALA A 33 18.08 -3.77 -6.78
C ALA A 33 18.19 -2.87 -5.55
N ALA A 34 17.16 -2.05 -5.27
CA ALA A 34 17.16 -1.15 -4.12
C ALA A 34 16.87 -1.87 -2.80
N MET A 35 16.15 -3.01 -2.86
CA MET A 35 15.72 -3.79 -1.70
C MET A 35 15.14 -2.93 -0.56
N THR A 36 14.22 -2.02 -0.91
CA THR A 36 13.62 -1.03 0.00
C THR A 36 13.07 -1.71 1.25
N LYS A 37 13.52 -1.30 2.43
CA LYS A 37 13.10 -1.85 3.71
C LYS A 37 12.08 -0.96 4.41
N LEU A 38 11.31 -1.55 5.32
CA LEU A 38 10.51 -0.78 6.25
C LEU A 38 11.43 -0.06 7.25
N GLY A 39 11.24 1.26 7.42
CA GLY A 39 12.00 2.06 8.38
C GLY A 39 12.08 3.55 8.03
N PRO A 40 12.82 4.37 8.80
CA PRO A 40 12.88 5.81 8.61
C PRO A 40 13.28 6.20 7.18
N GLN A 41 12.55 7.15 6.60
CA GLN A 41 12.68 7.52 5.18
C GLN A 41 14.15 7.82 4.80
N ARG A 42 14.66 7.06 3.81
CA ARG A 42 15.95 7.31 3.17
C ARG A 42 15.85 7.04 1.68
N ILE A 43 16.05 8.09 0.88
CA ILE A 43 15.91 8.04 -0.59
C ILE A 43 17.16 8.61 -1.23
N HIS A 44 17.75 7.87 -2.18
CA HIS A 44 18.89 8.32 -2.97
C HIS A 44 18.45 8.64 -4.40
N THR A 45 18.99 9.73 -4.95
CA THR A 45 18.76 10.11 -6.35
C THR A 45 19.76 9.40 -7.25
N VAL A 46 19.30 8.90 -8.39
CA VAL A 46 20.14 8.24 -9.41
C VAL A 46 19.91 8.91 -10.76
N ARG A 47 20.98 9.46 -11.35
CA ARG A 47 20.96 9.97 -12.74
C ARG A 47 20.85 8.82 -13.73
N VAL A 48 19.95 8.92 -14.70
CA VAL A 48 19.75 7.93 -15.76
C VAL A 48 20.03 8.51 -17.14
N ARG A 49 19.89 7.69 -18.20
CA ARG A 49 20.10 8.12 -19.58
C ARG A 49 19.17 9.29 -19.92
N GLY A 50 19.67 10.24 -20.70
CA GLY A 50 18.92 11.44 -21.08
C GLY A 50 18.84 12.52 -19.99
N GLY A 51 19.68 12.44 -18.95
CA GLY A 51 19.72 13.47 -17.89
C GLY A 51 18.64 13.35 -16.82
N ASN A 52 17.64 12.47 -17.02
CA ASN A 52 16.56 12.23 -16.06
C ASN A 52 17.07 11.70 -14.70
N LYS A 53 16.23 11.85 -13.67
CA LYS A 53 16.47 11.37 -12.31
C LYS A 53 15.47 10.26 -11.96
N LYS A 54 15.93 9.26 -11.21
CA LYS A 54 15.09 8.26 -10.54
C LYS A 54 15.41 8.24 -9.06
N TYR A 55 14.46 7.78 -8.25
CA TYR A 55 14.58 7.79 -6.80
C TYR A 55 14.60 6.36 -6.27
N ARG A 56 15.68 6.03 -5.56
CA ARG A 56 15.90 4.73 -4.91
C ARG A 56 15.56 4.89 -3.45
N ALA A 57 14.35 4.48 -3.07
CA ALA A 57 14.04 4.30 -1.66
C ALA A 57 14.87 3.14 -1.10
N LEU A 58 15.65 3.41 -0.06
CA LEU A 58 16.35 2.39 0.73
C LEU A 58 15.51 2.00 1.95
N ARG A 59 14.87 2.99 2.57
CA ARG A 59 13.95 2.81 3.68
C ARG A 59 12.73 3.73 3.51
N LEU A 60 11.54 3.21 3.82
CA LEU A 60 10.28 3.95 3.88
C LEU A 60 9.42 3.37 5.01
N ASP A 61 8.64 4.21 5.67
CA ASP A 61 7.69 3.85 6.72
C ASP A 61 6.29 4.41 6.45
N THR A 62 6.14 5.26 5.44
CA THR A 62 4.88 5.90 5.07
C THR A 62 4.62 5.78 3.56
N GLY A 63 3.35 5.84 3.18
CA GLY A 63 2.90 5.81 1.80
C GLY A 63 1.56 6.51 1.64
N ASN A 64 1.18 6.85 0.40
CA ASN A 64 -0.16 7.33 0.10
C ASN A 64 -1.05 6.15 -0.33
N PHE A 65 -2.10 5.87 0.44
CA PHE A 65 -3.02 4.78 0.16
C PHE A 65 -4.40 5.31 -0.20
N SER A 66 -5.01 4.74 -1.23
CA SER A 66 -6.37 5.08 -1.66
C SER A 66 -7.38 4.09 -1.11
N TRP A 67 -8.50 4.60 -0.58
CA TRP A 67 -9.73 3.87 -0.38
C TRP A 67 -10.60 4.08 -1.62
N ALA A 68 -10.78 3.04 -2.43
CA ALA A 68 -11.36 3.18 -3.76
C ALA A 68 -12.87 3.41 -3.71
N SER A 69 -13.61 2.65 -2.89
CA SER A 69 -15.06 2.83 -2.73
C SER A 69 -15.44 4.24 -2.29
N GLU A 70 -14.67 4.81 -1.37
CA GLU A 70 -14.89 6.14 -0.80
C GLU A 70 -14.22 7.28 -1.59
N SER A 71 -13.47 6.95 -2.65
CA SER A 71 -12.76 7.91 -3.50
C SER A 71 -11.84 8.88 -2.74
N ILE A 72 -11.14 8.38 -1.72
CA ILE A 72 -10.18 9.18 -0.95
C ILE A 72 -8.80 8.55 -0.90
N ALA A 73 -7.78 9.40 -0.80
CA ALA A 73 -6.43 8.96 -0.48
C ALA A 73 -5.91 9.68 0.76
N ARG A 74 -5.17 8.95 1.59
CA ARG A 74 -4.53 9.47 2.80
C ARG A 74 -3.11 8.94 2.90
N LYS A 75 -2.23 9.82 3.38
CA LYS A 75 -0.90 9.43 3.81
C LYS A 75 -1.02 8.65 5.11
N THR A 76 -0.55 7.43 5.13
CA THR A 76 -0.60 6.56 6.32
C THR A 76 0.74 5.86 6.53
N ARG A 77 0.94 5.38 7.76
CA ARG A 77 2.12 4.59 8.12
C ARG A 77 1.93 3.14 7.66
N ILE A 78 2.97 2.58 7.07
CA ILE A 78 3.10 1.16 6.78
C ILE A 78 3.60 0.47 8.05
N ILE A 79 2.85 -0.49 8.55
CA ILE A 79 3.14 -1.18 9.82
C ILE A 79 3.95 -2.44 9.55
N ASP A 80 3.49 -3.27 8.61
CA ASP A 80 4.16 -4.53 8.29
C ASP A 80 3.83 -5.01 6.86
N ILE A 81 4.61 -5.96 6.37
CA ILE A 81 4.36 -6.68 5.12
C ILE A 81 3.89 -8.08 5.48
N VAL A 82 2.72 -8.49 5.00
CA VAL A 82 2.11 -9.77 5.40
C VAL A 82 2.11 -10.82 4.32
N TYR A 83 2.12 -10.40 3.05
CA TYR A 83 2.10 -11.33 1.93
C TYR A 83 2.84 -10.78 0.72
N ASN A 84 3.53 -11.68 0.03
CA ASN A 84 4.14 -11.42 -1.26
C ASN A 84 3.86 -12.60 -2.18
N ALA A 85 3.43 -12.31 -3.41
CA ALA A 85 3.11 -13.34 -4.39
C ALA A 85 4.36 -13.99 -5.00
N CYS A 86 5.48 -13.27 -5.08
CA CYS A 86 6.67 -13.71 -5.81
C CYS A 86 7.66 -14.46 -4.92
N ASN A 87 7.89 -14.00 -3.69
CA ASN A 87 8.90 -14.59 -2.80
C ASN A 87 8.58 -14.35 -1.31
N ASN A 88 8.56 -15.43 -0.51
CA ASN A 88 8.31 -15.39 0.93
C ASN A 88 9.43 -14.68 1.72
N GLU A 89 10.67 -14.67 1.24
CA GLU A 89 11.79 -13.97 1.89
C GLU A 89 11.59 -12.45 1.91
N LEU A 90 10.82 -11.91 0.96
CA LEU A 90 10.48 -10.48 0.95
C LEU A 90 9.54 -10.10 2.09
N VAL A 91 8.71 -11.04 2.55
CA VAL A 91 7.86 -10.88 3.73
C VAL A 91 8.74 -10.92 4.99
N ARG A 92 9.55 -11.97 5.14
CA ARG A 92 10.45 -12.17 6.30
C ARG A 92 11.37 -10.98 6.53
N THR A 93 11.95 -10.46 5.46
CA THR A 93 12.91 -9.37 5.53
C THR A 93 12.29 -7.98 5.42
N LYS A 94 10.95 -7.88 5.47
CA LYS A 94 10.17 -6.64 5.38
C LYS A 94 10.59 -5.73 4.21
N THR A 95 10.65 -6.31 3.01
CA THR A 95 10.98 -5.57 1.78
C THR A 95 9.73 -5.07 1.05
N LEU A 96 9.67 -3.76 0.84
CA LEU A 96 8.61 -3.07 0.12
C LEU A 96 8.81 -3.22 -1.39
N VAL A 97 7.90 -3.95 -2.05
CA VAL A 97 7.86 -4.12 -3.50
C VAL A 97 6.46 -3.89 -4.04
N LYS A 98 6.35 -3.70 -5.36
CA LYS A 98 5.05 -3.66 -6.03
C LYS A 98 4.27 -4.96 -5.78
N ASN A 99 2.98 -4.83 -5.54
CA ASN A 99 2.00 -5.85 -5.18
C ASN A 99 2.32 -6.59 -3.87
N ALA A 100 3.19 -6.05 -3.02
CA ALA A 100 3.29 -6.54 -1.65
C ALA A 100 2.01 -6.14 -0.89
N ILE A 101 1.45 -7.10 -0.16
CA ILE A 101 0.32 -6.85 0.73
C ILE A 101 0.88 -6.42 2.07
N VAL A 102 0.46 -5.23 2.49
CA VAL A 102 0.91 -4.55 3.70
C VAL A 102 -0.24 -4.31 4.64
N ILE A 103 0.09 -4.21 5.93
CA ILE A 103 -0.81 -3.65 6.93
C ILE A 103 -0.47 -2.17 7.05
N ILE A 104 -1.49 -1.32 6.93
CA ILE A 104 -1.39 0.12 7.14
C ILE A 104 -2.19 0.55 8.36
N ASP A 105 -1.82 1.70 8.91
CA ASP A 105 -2.60 2.38 9.95
C ASP A 105 -3.94 2.87 9.39
N ALA A 106 -5.03 2.50 10.07
CA ALA A 106 -6.40 2.83 9.69
C ALA A 106 -6.84 4.22 10.18
N THR A 107 -6.12 4.83 11.13
CA THR A 107 -6.56 6.05 11.82
C THR A 107 -6.91 7.22 10.88
N PRO A 108 -6.14 7.52 9.80
CA PRO A 108 -6.47 8.68 8.96
C PRO A 108 -7.73 8.46 8.11
N PHE A 109 -8.05 7.20 7.80
CA PHE A 109 -9.27 6.83 7.07
C PHE A 109 -10.49 6.85 8.00
N ARG A 110 -10.33 6.34 9.24
CA ARG A 110 -11.39 6.39 10.25
C ARG A 110 -11.79 7.83 10.58
N GLN A 111 -10.83 8.70 10.84
CA GLN A 111 -11.07 10.12 11.11
C GLN A 111 -11.82 10.80 9.97
N TRP A 112 -11.44 10.49 8.72
CA TRP A 112 -12.16 11.02 7.56
C TRP A 112 -13.60 10.49 7.48
N TYR A 113 -13.80 9.19 7.69
CA TYR A 113 -15.11 8.56 7.62
C TYR A 113 -16.07 9.13 8.67
N GLU A 114 -15.61 9.25 9.92
CA GLU A 114 -16.37 9.84 11.02
C GLU A 114 -16.75 11.30 10.69
N ALA A 115 -15.82 12.09 10.15
CA ALA A 115 -16.09 13.46 9.72
C ALA A 115 -17.01 13.55 8.48
N HIS A 116 -17.00 12.55 7.60
CA HIS A 116 -17.77 12.57 6.35
C HIS A 116 -19.23 12.15 6.57
N TYR A 117 -19.43 11.06 7.33
CA TYR A 117 -20.73 10.43 7.54
C TYR A 117 -21.35 10.72 8.92
N ALA A 118 -20.58 11.25 9.87
CA ALA A 118 -20.99 11.36 11.28
C ALA A 118 -21.48 10.01 11.83
N LEU A 119 -20.82 8.93 11.45
CA LEU A 119 -21.05 7.58 11.93
C LEU A 119 -19.75 7.02 12.51
N PRO A 120 -19.81 6.30 13.64
CA PRO A 120 -18.64 5.63 14.18
C PRO A 120 -18.16 4.52 13.24
N LEU A 121 -16.85 4.36 13.09
CA LEU A 121 -16.24 3.25 12.34
C LEU A 121 -15.17 2.55 13.18
N GLY A 122 -15.26 1.22 13.30
CA GLY A 122 -14.28 0.43 14.04
C GLY A 122 -14.44 0.49 15.58
N HIS A 123 -15.60 0.89 16.09
CA HIS A 123 -15.90 0.80 17.52
C HIS A 123 -16.47 -0.58 17.87
N LYS A 124 -16.00 -1.22 18.94
CA LYS A 124 -16.62 -2.45 19.44
C LYS A 124 -18.03 -2.12 19.92
N LYS A 125 -19.03 -2.90 19.47
CA LYS A 125 -20.42 -2.79 19.95
C LYS A 125 -20.43 -2.80 21.49
N GLY A 126 -20.86 -1.69 22.09
CA GLY A 126 -20.98 -1.52 23.55
C GLY A 126 -19.88 -0.69 24.23
N GLN A 127 -18.79 -0.35 23.54
CA GLN A 127 -17.75 0.51 24.10
C GLN A 127 -17.91 1.94 23.55
N LYS A 128 -18.41 2.86 24.39
CA LYS A 128 -18.32 4.30 24.08
C LYS A 128 -16.84 4.68 24.04
N SER A 129 -16.40 5.28 22.94
CA SER A 129 -15.15 6.03 22.93
C SER A 129 -15.15 6.98 24.13
N GLY A 130 -14.08 6.96 24.92
CA GLY A 130 -13.92 7.93 25.99
C GLY A 130 -13.71 9.32 25.39
N GLY A 131 -14.77 10.13 25.38
CA GLY A 131 -14.78 11.59 25.39
C GLY A 131 -13.62 12.33 24.70
N GLY A 132 -13.35 12.02 23.43
CA GLY A 132 -12.34 12.71 22.60
C GLY A 132 -12.97 13.53 21.47
N GLU A 133 -12.15 14.31 20.75
CA GLU A 133 -12.53 15.08 19.53
C GLU A 133 -13.36 14.28 18.51
N THR A 134 -13.20 12.96 18.49
CA THR A 134 -13.95 12.04 17.61
C THR A 134 -15.43 11.96 17.95
N ASP A 135 -15.83 12.10 19.23
CA ASP A 135 -17.24 12.06 19.63
C ASP A 135 -17.97 13.36 19.22
N GLU A 136 -17.27 14.50 19.21
CA GLU A 136 -17.83 15.76 18.70
C GLU A 136 -18.04 15.75 17.19
N ALA A 137 -17.14 15.11 16.43
CA ALA A 137 -17.26 14.97 14.98
C ALA A 137 -18.48 14.12 14.57
N VAL A 138 -18.88 13.16 15.40
CA VAL A 138 -20.05 12.28 15.19
C VAL A 138 -21.35 12.94 15.66
N SER A 139 -21.29 13.92 16.56
CA SER A 139 -22.49 14.58 17.11
C SER A 139 -23.12 15.58 16.14
N LEU A 140 -24.31 15.23 15.63
CA LEU A 140 -25.12 16.09 14.74
C LEU A 140 -26.05 17.07 15.49
N LYS A 141 -26.16 16.96 16.82
CA LYS A 141 -27.16 17.68 17.62
C LYS A 141 -26.98 19.21 17.60
N ASN A 142 -25.73 19.68 17.51
CA ASN A 142 -25.40 21.11 17.53
C ASN A 142 -25.26 21.72 16.12
N LYS A 143 -25.67 21.01 15.06
CA LYS A 143 -25.51 21.45 13.66
C LYS A 143 -26.82 22.01 13.10
N SER A 144 -26.71 22.91 12.11
CA SER A 144 -27.86 23.49 11.42
C SER A 144 -28.74 22.42 10.75
N LYS A 145 -30.05 22.69 10.57
CA LYS A 145 -30.98 21.79 9.87
C LYS A 145 -30.49 21.39 8.46
N LYS A 146 -29.86 22.32 7.73
CA LYS A 146 -29.27 22.07 6.40
C LYS A 146 -28.12 21.08 6.48
N THR A 147 -27.25 21.23 7.49
CA THR A 147 -26.13 20.32 7.75
C THR A 147 -26.63 18.92 8.13
N GLN A 148 -27.63 18.83 9.01
CA GLN A 148 -28.24 17.55 9.38
C GLN A 148 -28.82 16.81 8.17
N LYS A 149 -29.56 17.52 7.30
CA LYS A 149 -30.09 16.95 6.05
C LYS A 149 -28.98 16.39 5.15
N LYS A 150 -27.89 17.13 4.99
CA LYS A 150 -26.71 16.69 4.22
C LYS A 150 -26.09 15.41 4.77
N PHE A 151 -25.96 15.28 6.10
CA PHE A 151 -25.45 14.05 6.71
C PHE A 151 -26.43 12.88 6.56
N ALA A 152 -27.73 13.12 6.74
CA ALA A 152 -28.76 12.10 6.52
C ALA A 152 -28.74 11.54 5.09
N GLU A 153 -28.47 12.38 4.08
CA GLU A 153 -28.31 11.94 2.69
C GLU A 153 -27.05 11.05 2.51
N ARG A 154 -25.92 11.42 3.12
CA ARG A 154 -24.68 10.64 3.06
C ARG A 154 -24.78 9.31 3.80
N GLN A 155 -25.44 9.28 4.95
CA GLN A 155 -25.59 8.07 5.76
C GLN A 155 -26.29 6.93 5.02
N LYS A 156 -27.08 7.23 3.98
CA LYS A 156 -27.71 6.22 3.11
C LYS A 156 -26.70 5.36 2.36
N VAL A 157 -25.53 5.92 2.02
CA VAL A 157 -24.46 5.22 1.29
C VAL A 157 -23.27 4.84 2.17
N GLY A 158 -23.28 5.24 3.45
CA GLY A 158 -22.16 5.00 4.36
C GLY A 158 -21.96 3.54 4.78
N LYS A 159 -22.76 2.58 4.30
CA LYS A 159 -22.58 1.18 4.69
C LYS A 159 -21.35 0.59 4.00
N ILE A 160 -20.34 0.22 4.79
CA ILE A 160 -19.10 -0.43 4.32
C ILE A 160 -19.28 -1.95 4.30
N GLU A 161 -18.48 -2.62 3.48
CA GLU A 161 -18.36 -4.09 3.49
C GLU A 161 -17.82 -4.60 4.83
N GLN A 162 -18.46 -5.64 5.37
CA GLN A 162 -18.12 -6.21 6.68
C GLN A 162 -16.64 -6.58 6.83
N GLY A 163 -16.03 -7.17 5.79
CA GLY A 163 -14.62 -7.59 5.84
C GLY A 163 -13.63 -6.42 5.98
N VAL A 164 -14.01 -5.23 5.51
CA VAL A 164 -13.24 -3.99 5.68
C VAL A 164 -13.56 -3.37 7.04
N GLU A 165 -14.83 -3.35 7.45
CA GLU A 165 -15.27 -2.84 8.76
C GLU A 165 -14.57 -3.56 9.92
N ASP A 166 -14.46 -4.89 9.87
CA ASP A 166 -13.78 -5.71 10.88
C ASP A 166 -12.30 -5.31 11.05
N GLN A 167 -11.64 -4.87 9.98
CA GLN A 167 -10.24 -4.41 10.03
C GLN A 167 -10.10 -3.07 10.73
N PHE A 168 -11.06 -2.16 10.54
CA PHE A 168 -11.09 -0.88 11.24
C PHE A 168 -11.19 -1.03 12.75
N VAL A 169 -11.86 -2.09 13.26
CA VAL A 169 -11.89 -2.41 14.70
C VAL A 169 -10.51 -2.70 15.26
N SER A 170 -9.64 -3.32 14.45
CA SER A 170 -8.26 -3.62 14.85
C SER A 170 -7.30 -2.41 14.72
N GLY A 171 -7.78 -1.29 14.14
CA GLY A 171 -6.96 -0.12 13.80
C GLY A 171 -5.97 -0.36 12.66
N ARG A 172 -6.08 -1.48 11.94
CA ARG A 172 -5.13 -1.95 10.94
C ARG A 172 -5.87 -2.46 9.72
N VAL A 173 -5.55 -1.93 8.54
CA VAL A 173 -6.20 -2.30 7.28
C VAL A 173 -5.19 -2.90 6.31
N LEU A 174 -5.61 -3.89 5.52
CA LEU A 174 -4.81 -4.50 4.48
C LEU A 174 -4.83 -3.65 3.21
N ALA A 175 -3.66 -3.45 2.64
CA ALA A 175 -3.47 -2.70 1.42
C ALA A 175 -2.45 -3.36 0.49
N SER A 176 -2.54 -3.07 -0.80
CA SER A 176 -1.59 -3.49 -1.83
C SER A 176 -0.77 -2.30 -2.30
N ILE A 177 0.56 -2.43 -2.33
CA ILE A 177 1.45 -1.41 -2.91
C ILE A 177 1.38 -1.49 -4.43
N SER A 178 0.94 -0.44 -5.13
CA SER A 178 0.90 -0.41 -6.60
C SER A 178 2.12 0.28 -7.22
N SER A 179 2.87 1.06 -6.43
CA SER A 179 4.07 1.76 -6.85
C SER A 179 5.32 0.88 -6.91
N ARG A 180 6.44 1.42 -7.44
CA ARG A 180 7.75 0.76 -7.44
C ARG A 180 8.76 1.60 -6.62
N PRO A 181 8.88 1.37 -5.30
CA PRO A 181 9.71 2.20 -4.41
C PRO A 181 11.16 2.37 -4.88
N GLY A 182 11.75 1.32 -5.46
CA GLY A 182 13.09 1.35 -6.02
C GLY A 182 13.25 2.13 -7.34
N GLN A 183 12.22 2.78 -7.87
CA GLN A 183 12.30 3.64 -9.06
C GLN A 183 11.70 5.03 -8.83
N CYS A 184 10.56 5.09 -8.14
CA CYS A 184 9.84 6.33 -7.84
C CYS A 184 10.12 6.90 -6.44
N GLY A 185 10.74 6.14 -5.54
CA GLY A 185 11.01 6.58 -4.17
C GLY A 185 9.80 6.58 -3.24
N ARG A 186 8.65 6.04 -3.65
CA ARG A 186 7.39 6.05 -2.90
C ARG A 186 6.79 4.65 -2.78
N ALA A 187 6.06 4.38 -1.71
CA ALA A 187 5.34 3.13 -1.45
C ALA A 187 3.83 3.39 -1.41
N ASP A 188 3.27 3.79 -2.56
CA ASP A 188 1.85 4.14 -2.70
C ASP A 188 1.03 2.92 -3.10
N GLY A 189 -0.24 2.91 -2.73
CA GLY A 189 -1.10 1.74 -2.89
C GLY A 189 -2.58 2.03 -2.73
N TYR A 190 -3.35 0.96 -2.55
CA TYR A 190 -4.78 1.03 -2.32
C TYR A 190 -5.19 -0.02 -1.27
N ILE A 191 -6.25 0.28 -0.51
CA ILE A 191 -6.87 -0.62 0.44
C ILE A 191 -7.52 -1.79 -0.31
N LEU A 192 -7.37 -3.00 0.22
CA LEU A 192 -8.01 -4.18 -0.35
C LEU A 192 -9.50 -4.23 0.05
N GLU A 193 -10.37 -4.43 -0.95
CA GLU A 193 -11.82 -4.49 -0.76
C GLU A 193 -12.41 -5.69 -1.53
N GLY A 194 -13.62 -6.11 -1.18
CA GLY A 194 -14.40 -7.13 -1.88
C GLY A 194 -13.68 -8.46 -2.07
N LYS A 195 -13.86 -9.03 -3.27
CA LYS A 195 -13.27 -10.33 -3.65
C LYS A 195 -11.75 -10.36 -3.58
N GLU A 196 -11.08 -9.21 -3.79
CA GLU A 196 -9.62 -9.13 -3.68
C GLU A 196 -9.20 -9.32 -2.22
N LEU A 197 -9.90 -8.66 -1.30
CA LEU A 197 -9.66 -8.84 0.13
C LEU A 197 -9.90 -10.28 0.57
N GLU A 198 -11.03 -10.88 0.19
CA GLU A 198 -11.35 -12.28 0.49
C GLU A 198 -10.27 -13.24 0.00
N PHE A 199 -9.78 -13.04 -1.22
CA PHE A 199 -8.72 -13.84 -1.82
C PHE A 199 -7.44 -13.81 -0.98
N TYR A 200 -6.97 -12.61 -0.60
CA TYR A 200 -5.75 -12.47 0.19
C TYR A 200 -5.92 -12.94 1.63
N LEU A 201 -7.08 -12.70 2.25
CA LEU A 201 -7.38 -13.25 3.58
C LEU A 201 -7.29 -14.78 3.59
N ARG A 202 -7.85 -15.45 2.57
CA ARG A 202 -7.74 -16.91 2.41
C ARG A 202 -6.28 -17.36 2.26
N LYS A 203 -5.48 -16.66 1.45
CA LYS A 203 -4.06 -16.98 1.25
C LYS A 203 -3.23 -16.78 2.52
N ILE A 204 -3.49 -15.72 3.28
CA ILE A 204 -2.78 -15.45 4.54
C ILE A 204 -3.15 -16.49 5.60
N LYS A 205 -4.44 -16.84 5.75
CA LYS A 205 -4.89 -17.90 6.67
C LYS A 205 -4.24 -19.25 6.35
N ALA A 206 -4.26 -19.66 5.08
CA ALA A 206 -3.67 -20.92 4.64
C ALA A 206 -2.14 -20.97 4.86
N LYS A 207 -1.43 -19.83 4.75
CA LYS A 207 0.01 -19.77 5.03
C LYS A 207 0.36 -19.79 6.51
N LYS A 208 -0.52 -19.32 7.40
CA LYS A 208 -0.31 -19.31 8.86
C LYS A 208 -0.64 -20.64 9.53
N GLY A 209 -1.56 -21.42 8.95
CA GLY A 209 -1.93 -22.74 9.46
C GLY A 209 -1.00 -23.88 9.03
N ARG A 210 0.10 -23.57 8.34
CA ARG A 210 1.23 -24.46 8.05
C ARG A 210 2.44 -23.98 8.84
#